data_AF-A0A1Q7V440-F1
#
_entry.id   AF-A0A1Q7V440-F1
#
_cell.length_a   1.000
_cell.length_b   1.000
_cell.length_c   1.000
_cell.angle_alpha   90.00
_cell.angle_beta   90.00
_cell.angle_gamma   90.00
#
_symmetry.space_group_name_H-M   'P 1'
#
loop_
_entity.id
_entity.type
_entity.pdbx_description
1 polymer ?
#
loop_
_entity_poly.entity_id
_entity_poly.type
_entity_poly.pdbx_seq_one_letter_code
_entity_poly.pdbx_strand_id
1 'polypeptide(L)'
;MSKLGQVVGSIENYNKFVLDQVKRARTDRQFGRELLGRWNDTKAKIPVTRTPTGVPLPRLALPEIDDPGEIARYLFAEGLPGEFPFLNGAYREMYLEPIREVESFEKNGEPPQRSSRQPLPQAEEPTRLFSGLMLAEDTNERFHYLTRHQRTHRLSTAFDGPTLYGIDSDADGVFGKIGEGGVAIDTVEDMVRLYDGFDLGSPNFSASMTISGPAPVIMAMYIAAAKRRFGPKVIPKLRGTIQADIFKEVQAQNETIFPIEASLRFLTDMVEFTTQEMPRWYPISISGYHIGEAGSTPVQQAAYTLSNGFAYAEMFAARGIPVDQFGPRLSFFLDCGLDAEYIALARVSRRIWAIGMRDVFGAGPRAQLFKLHTQTSGRSLIAAEFKNNLTRTAAELVLAYMNATNSCHSNSADEPFTTPSEEWIRLAAHGQAILLEESGIFKHTMNMLSGSPGMKAVERAVEAAILDEFREIERLGGVLAAVEDRYQRSQIQNAAHRYEQQIYNGTRPIIGLNRYRDGDNDIPEVKLARTPRKKQQLQVDRLAKFKKKNADKAKRALDKLADVVERGENCFPVLLETAEVCSLGQITGRLQEIVGRFRPMV
;
A
#
# COMPACT_ATOMS: atom_id res chain seq x y z
N MET A 1 6.71 -20.05 -18.13
CA MET A 1 7.79 -19.10 -18.44
C MET A 1 7.33 -17.74 -18.00
N SER A 2 8.20 -17.01 -17.28
CA SER A 2 7.89 -15.66 -16.80
C SER A 2 7.63 -14.71 -17.98
N LYS A 3 6.82 -13.67 -17.76
CA LYS A 3 6.60 -12.59 -18.73
C LYS A 3 7.42 -11.35 -18.41
N LEU A 4 8.31 -11.37 -17.42
CA LEU A 4 9.07 -10.19 -17.00
C LEU A 4 9.98 -9.67 -18.13
N GLY A 5 10.58 -10.57 -18.90
CA GLY A 5 11.32 -10.21 -20.13
C GLY A 5 10.45 -9.49 -21.18
N GLN A 6 9.17 -9.87 -21.32
CA GLN A 6 8.22 -9.18 -22.21
C GLN A 6 7.84 -7.80 -21.69
N VAL A 7 7.79 -7.62 -20.36
CA VAL A 7 7.59 -6.30 -19.74
C VAL A 7 8.77 -5.40 -20.07
N VAL A 8 10.01 -5.85 -19.86
CA VAL A 8 11.22 -5.08 -20.21
C VAL A 8 11.19 -4.67 -21.68
N GLY A 9 10.92 -5.62 -22.59
CA GLY A 9 10.81 -5.34 -24.02
C GLY A 9 9.71 -4.32 -24.34
N SER A 10 8.56 -4.38 -23.67
CA SER A 10 7.46 -3.43 -23.83
C SER A 10 7.85 -2.01 -23.41
N ILE A 11 8.59 -1.85 -22.30
CA ILE A 11 9.08 -0.54 -21.85
C ILE A 11 10.08 0.06 -22.84
N GLU A 12 11.05 -0.73 -23.31
CA GLU A 12 12.02 -0.28 -24.30
C GLU A 12 11.38 0.09 -25.64
N ASN A 13 10.42 -0.72 -26.09
CA ASN A 13 9.65 -0.43 -27.30
C ASN A 13 8.80 0.83 -27.14
N TYR A 14 8.19 1.04 -25.96
CA TYR A 14 7.46 2.26 -25.66
C TYR A 14 8.37 3.50 -25.65
N ASN A 15 9.59 3.37 -25.11
CA ASN A 15 10.60 4.43 -25.17
C ASN A 15 10.96 4.81 -26.62
N LYS A 16 11.14 3.82 -27.51
CA LYS A 16 11.36 4.06 -28.95
C LYS A 16 10.14 4.72 -29.60
N PHE A 17 8.93 4.22 -29.32
CA PHE A 17 7.68 4.80 -29.80
C PHE A 17 7.57 6.29 -29.44
N VAL A 18 7.90 6.68 -28.21
CA VAL A 18 7.91 8.09 -27.80
C VAL A 18 8.85 8.91 -28.69
N LEU A 19 10.08 8.42 -28.93
CA LEU A 19 11.05 9.12 -29.80
C LEU A 19 10.56 9.23 -31.25
N ASP A 20 9.89 8.20 -31.76
CA ASP A 20 9.28 8.23 -33.09
C ASP A 20 8.14 9.24 -33.17
N GLN A 21 7.30 9.36 -32.13
CA GLN A 21 6.26 10.40 -32.08
C GLN A 21 6.87 11.80 -32.00
N VAL A 22 7.97 11.99 -31.28
CA VAL A 22 8.71 13.27 -31.26
C VAL A 22 9.21 13.63 -32.65
N LYS A 23 9.85 12.68 -33.36
CA LYS A 23 10.35 12.88 -34.72
C LYS A 23 9.19 13.17 -35.68
N ARG A 24 8.09 12.42 -35.58
CA ARG A 24 6.89 12.63 -36.39
C ARG A 24 6.30 14.02 -36.15
N ALA A 25 6.15 14.46 -34.90
CA ALA A 25 5.61 15.78 -34.57
C ALA A 25 6.43 16.93 -35.18
N ARG A 26 7.75 16.76 -35.33
CA ARG A 26 8.63 17.74 -35.98
C ARG A 26 8.62 17.71 -37.51
N THR A 27 8.24 16.57 -38.12
CA THR A 27 8.37 16.35 -39.56
C THR A 27 7.03 16.37 -40.29
N ASP A 28 5.97 15.83 -39.67
CA ASP A 28 4.60 15.83 -40.16
C ASP A 28 3.88 17.11 -39.67
N ARG A 29 3.71 18.07 -40.58
CA ARG A 29 3.10 19.37 -40.29
C ARG A 29 1.64 19.31 -39.85
N GLN A 30 0.90 18.26 -40.22
CA GLN A 30 -0.49 18.12 -39.79
C GLN A 30 -0.52 17.61 -38.35
N PHE A 31 0.20 16.52 -38.09
CA PHE A 31 0.29 15.94 -36.74
C PHE A 31 0.86 16.94 -35.72
N GLY A 32 1.90 17.69 -36.09
CA GLY A 32 2.46 18.74 -35.24
C GLY A 32 1.45 19.85 -34.92
N ARG A 33 0.62 20.26 -35.89
CA ARG A 33 -0.45 21.25 -35.68
C ARG A 33 -1.55 20.71 -34.76
N GLU A 34 -1.95 19.46 -34.92
CA GLU A 34 -2.94 18.80 -34.06
C GLU A 34 -2.46 18.73 -32.60
N LEU A 35 -1.20 18.35 -32.37
CA LEU A 35 -0.61 18.32 -31.03
C LEU A 35 -0.53 19.71 -30.40
N LEU A 36 -0.09 20.72 -31.16
CA LEU A 36 -0.05 22.10 -30.67
C LEU A 36 -1.45 22.62 -30.34
N GLY A 37 -2.44 22.29 -31.17
CA GLY A 37 -3.85 22.59 -30.91
C GLY A 37 -4.33 21.96 -29.60
N ARG A 38 -4.15 20.64 -29.43
CA ARG A 38 -4.49 19.93 -28.19
C ARG A 38 -3.79 20.54 -26.97
N TRP A 39 -2.51 20.89 -27.10
CA TRP A 39 -1.73 21.50 -26.02
C TRP A 39 -2.28 22.86 -25.60
N ASN A 40 -2.57 23.73 -26.57
CA ASN A 40 -3.14 25.05 -26.31
C ASN A 40 -4.57 24.96 -25.75
N ASP A 41 -5.40 24.07 -26.29
CA ASP A 41 -6.75 23.81 -25.78
C ASP A 41 -6.72 23.29 -24.34
N THR A 42 -5.75 22.43 -24.01
CA THR A 42 -5.56 21.93 -22.65
C THR A 42 -5.16 23.07 -21.73
N LYS A 43 -4.14 23.86 -22.08
CA LYS A 43 -3.70 25.03 -21.30
C LYS A 43 -4.85 26.01 -21.04
N ALA A 44 -5.66 26.31 -22.07
CA ALA A 44 -6.78 27.23 -21.97
C ALA A 44 -7.91 26.75 -21.03
N LYS A 45 -8.04 25.43 -20.85
CA LYS A 45 -9.06 24.81 -19.98
C LYS A 45 -8.59 24.58 -18.55
N ILE A 46 -7.30 24.79 -18.24
CA ILE A 46 -6.78 24.61 -16.88
C ILE A 46 -7.37 25.71 -15.99
N PRO A 47 -8.11 25.34 -14.93
CA PRO A 47 -8.64 26.35 -14.03
C PRO A 47 -7.52 27.05 -13.27
N VAL A 48 -7.77 28.29 -12.89
CA VAL A 48 -6.92 29.05 -11.98
C VAL A 48 -7.53 29.02 -10.59
N THR A 49 -6.73 28.72 -9.58
CA THR A 49 -7.06 28.89 -8.17
C THR A 49 -6.29 30.08 -7.61
N ARG A 50 -6.66 30.56 -6.43
CA ARG A 50 -5.92 31.60 -5.71
C ARG A 50 -5.41 31.04 -4.39
N THR A 51 -4.17 31.35 -4.06
CA THR A 51 -3.62 31.10 -2.72
C THR A 51 -4.36 31.95 -1.68
N PRO A 52 -4.21 31.65 -0.38
CA PRO A 52 -4.72 32.52 0.69
C PRO A 52 -4.19 33.96 0.63
N THR A 53 -3.02 34.17 0.02
CA THR A 53 -2.42 35.49 -0.21
C THR A 53 -2.89 36.17 -1.51
N GLY A 54 -3.82 35.55 -2.24
CA GLY A 54 -4.42 36.09 -3.47
C GLY A 54 -3.63 35.82 -4.76
N VAL A 55 -2.50 35.10 -4.70
CA VAL A 55 -1.67 34.78 -5.88
C VAL A 55 -2.43 33.79 -6.77
N PRO A 56 -2.67 34.12 -8.06
CA PRO A 56 -3.29 33.18 -8.99
C PRO A 56 -2.30 32.07 -9.37
N LEU A 57 -2.72 30.82 -9.27
CA LEU A 57 -1.96 29.64 -9.68
C LEU A 57 -2.81 28.73 -10.58
N PRO A 58 -2.25 28.16 -11.65
CA PRO A 58 -2.96 27.16 -12.44
C PRO A 58 -3.10 25.87 -11.63
N ARG A 59 -4.23 25.15 -11.77
CA ARG A 59 -4.44 23.85 -11.11
C ARG A 59 -3.45 22.77 -11.57
N LEU A 60 -2.93 22.93 -12.77
CA LEU A 60 -1.90 22.11 -13.37
C LEU A 60 -0.93 23.05 -14.09
N ALA A 61 0.32 23.11 -13.65
CA ALA A 61 1.34 23.91 -14.31
C ALA A 61 1.90 23.11 -15.49
N LEU A 62 1.56 23.50 -16.72
CA LEU A 62 2.17 22.90 -17.92
C LEU A 62 3.42 23.70 -18.33
N PRO A 63 4.48 23.04 -18.83
CA PRO A 63 5.67 23.73 -19.31
C PRO A 63 5.34 24.65 -20.50
N GLU A 64 6.06 25.76 -20.60
CA GLU A 64 5.96 26.70 -21.72
C GLU A 64 6.70 26.16 -22.95
N ILE A 65 6.09 25.18 -23.61
CA ILE A 65 6.60 24.55 -24.84
C ILE A 65 5.71 24.90 -26.04
N ASP A 66 6.37 25.26 -27.13
CA ASP A 66 5.78 25.58 -28.44
C ASP A 66 6.31 24.67 -29.56
N ASP A 67 7.40 23.93 -29.34
CA ASP A 67 7.89 22.87 -30.24
C ASP A 67 6.96 21.63 -30.19
N PRO A 68 6.34 21.21 -31.32
CA PRO A 68 5.50 20.02 -31.35
C PRO A 68 6.21 18.74 -30.90
N GLY A 69 7.53 18.65 -31.12
CA GLY A 69 8.34 17.52 -30.67
C GLY A 69 8.39 17.40 -29.15
N GLU A 70 8.68 18.49 -28.44
CA GLU A 70 8.68 18.48 -26.97
C GLU A 70 7.27 18.31 -26.39
N ILE A 71 6.22 18.81 -27.05
CA ILE A 71 4.82 18.52 -26.69
C ILE A 71 4.54 17.02 -26.79
N ALA A 72 4.92 16.39 -27.90
CA ALA A 72 4.79 14.94 -28.08
C ALA A 72 5.55 14.18 -26.98
N ARG A 73 6.79 14.59 -26.68
CA ARG A 73 7.59 13.98 -25.62
C ARG A 73 6.84 13.99 -24.29
N TYR A 74 6.31 15.14 -23.88
CA TYR A 74 5.58 15.26 -22.62
C TYR A 74 4.31 14.39 -22.61
N LEU A 75 3.47 14.52 -23.64
CA LEU A 75 2.17 13.83 -23.68
C LEU A 75 2.30 12.30 -23.76
N PHE A 76 3.28 11.78 -24.49
CA PHE A 76 3.46 10.32 -24.64
C PHE A 76 4.39 9.72 -23.58
N ALA A 77 5.42 10.43 -23.10
CA ALA A 77 6.32 9.90 -22.07
C ALA A 77 5.74 10.03 -20.66
N GLU A 78 5.05 11.13 -20.37
CA GLU A 78 4.63 11.44 -19.00
C GLU A 78 3.12 11.35 -18.83
N GLY A 79 2.39 11.81 -19.85
CA GLY A 79 0.95 11.97 -19.79
C GLY A 79 0.53 13.11 -18.86
N LEU A 80 -0.71 13.57 -18.99
CA LEU A 80 -1.33 14.41 -17.96
C LEU A 80 -1.71 13.52 -16.76
N PRO A 81 -1.88 14.07 -15.54
CA PRO A 81 -2.41 13.29 -14.41
C PRO A 81 -3.72 12.58 -14.80
N GLY A 82 -3.82 11.28 -14.54
CA GLY A 82 -4.95 10.44 -14.96
C GLY A 82 -4.98 10.05 -16.44
N GLU A 83 -3.92 10.35 -17.21
CA GLU A 83 -3.71 9.85 -18.57
C GLU A 83 -2.50 8.93 -18.65
N PHE A 84 -2.57 7.94 -19.54
CA PHE A 84 -1.48 7.00 -19.78
C PHE A 84 -0.17 7.74 -20.16
N PRO A 85 1.01 7.33 -19.65
CA PRO A 85 1.30 6.17 -18.80
C PRO A 85 1.20 6.45 -17.29
N PHE A 86 0.42 7.45 -16.88
CA PHE A 86 0.11 7.80 -15.49
C PHE A 86 1.33 8.20 -14.63
N LEU A 87 2.44 8.59 -15.27
CA LEU A 87 3.66 9.00 -14.57
C LEU A 87 3.38 10.20 -13.65
N ASN A 88 2.63 11.19 -14.16
CA ASN A 88 2.22 12.39 -13.42
C ASN A 88 1.07 12.18 -12.42
N GLY A 89 0.58 10.95 -12.26
CA GLY A 89 -0.44 10.60 -11.27
C GLY A 89 -1.52 9.68 -11.84
N ALA A 90 -2.04 8.78 -11.01
CA ALA A 90 -3.11 7.85 -11.40
C ALA A 90 -4.46 8.56 -11.60
N TYR A 91 -4.67 9.72 -10.96
CA TYR A 91 -5.90 10.51 -11.05
C TYR A 91 -5.61 11.97 -11.36
N ARG A 92 -6.59 12.65 -11.97
CA ARG A 92 -6.47 14.04 -12.44
C ARG A 92 -6.25 15.06 -11.33
N GLU A 93 -6.89 14.86 -10.19
CA GLU A 93 -7.03 15.90 -9.16
C GLU A 93 -6.41 15.51 -7.81
N MET A 94 -5.93 14.27 -7.64
CA MET A 94 -5.29 13.74 -6.41
C MET A 94 -5.74 14.41 -5.10
N TYR A 95 -4.99 15.40 -4.60
CA TYR A 95 -5.19 16.06 -3.30
C TYR A 95 -5.84 17.44 -3.39
N LEU A 96 -6.11 17.90 -4.59
CA LEU A 96 -6.52 19.27 -4.79
C LEU A 96 -7.87 19.54 -4.13
N GLU A 97 -7.99 20.68 -3.46
CA GLU A 97 -9.28 21.09 -2.89
C GLU A 97 -10.30 21.41 -3.99
N PRO A 98 -11.60 21.13 -3.77
CA PRO A 98 -12.64 21.60 -4.67
C PRO A 98 -12.55 23.11 -4.86
N ILE A 99 -12.78 23.58 -6.09
CA ILE A 99 -12.85 25.02 -6.37
C ILE A 99 -14.06 25.56 -5.61
N ARG A 100 -13.82 26.25 -4.49
CA ARG A 100 -14.85 27.10 -3.90
C ARG A 100 -15.07 28.24 -4.88
N GLU A 101 -16.32 28.49 -5.26
CA GLU A 101 -16.71 29.78 -5.81
C GLU A 101 -16.45 30.80 -4.71
N VAL A 102 -15.20 31.27 -4.60
CA VAL A 102 -14.89 32.39 -3.74
C VAL A 102 -15.55 33.58 -4.42
N GLU A 103 -16.50 34.17 -3.69
CA GLU A 103 -17.25 35.37 -3.99
C GLU A 103 -16.52 36.24 -4.99
N SER A 104 -17.17 36.46 -6.14
CA SER A 104 -16.87 37.58 -7.01
C SER A 104 -16.84 38.82 -6.12
N PHE A 105 -15.65 39.33 -5.80
CA PHE A 105 -15.54 40.71 -5.36
C PHE A 105 -16.14 41.54 -6.48
N GLU A 106 -17.27 42.16 -6.16
CA GLU A 106 -18.10 42.92 -7.07
C GLU A 106 -17.23 43.86 -7.93
N LYS A 107 -17.07 43.52 -9.20
CA LYS A 107 -16.99 44.57 -10.21
C LYS A 107 -18.42 44.80 -10.66
N ASN A 108 -19.02 45.86 -10.11
CA ASN A 108 -20.25 46.50 -10.59
C ASN A 108 -21.56 45.74 -10.27
N GLY A 109 -22.05 45.88 -9.04
CA GLY A 109 -23.48 46.12 -8.72
C GLY A 109 -24.57 45.17 -9.23
N GLU A 110 -24.27 44.02 -9.82
CA GLU A 110 -25.28 43.03 -10.21
C GLU A 110 -25.30 41.84 -9.25
N PRO A 111 -26.50 41.39 -8.81
CA PRO A 111 -26.61 40.27 -7.88
C PRO A 111 -26.12 38.96 -8.52
N PRO A 112 -25.41 38.10 -7.76
CA PRO A 112 -24.84 36.88 -8.30
C PRO A 112 -25.94 35.92 -8.76
N GLN A 113 -25.89 35.49 -10.03
CA GLN A 113 -26.72 34.42 -10.54
C GLN A 113 -26.38 33.12 -9.80
N ARG A 114 -27.33 32.63 -9.00
CA ARG A 114 -27.24 31.33 -8.33
C ARG A 114 -27.23 30.21 -9.36
N SER A 115 -26.04 29.74 -9.74
CA SER A 115 -25.92 28.45 -10.41
C SER A 115 -26.10 27.36 -9.37
N SER A 116 -27.08 26.47 -9.59
CA SER A 116 -27.30 25.29 -8.76
C SER A 116 -26.13 24.32 -8.95
N ARG A 117 -25.11 24.40 -8.10
CA ARG A 117 -23.98 23.48 -8.14
C ARG A 117 -23.98 22.62 -6.88
N GLN A 118 -24.27 21.34 -7.07
CA GLN A 118 -23.94 20.32 -6.08
C GLN A 118 -22.45 20.48 -5.72
N PRO A 119 -22.08 20.47 -4.43
CA PRO A 119 -20.68 20.45 -4.06
C PRO A 119 -20.01 19.25 -4.73
N LEU A 120 -18.92 19.49 -5.47
CA LEU A 120 -18.07 18.42 -5.99
C LEU A 120 -17.65 17.55 -4.81
N PRO A 121 -17.75 16.20 -4.90
CA PRO A 121 -17.35 15.33 -3.81
C PRO A 121 -15.87 15.58 -3.49
N GLN A 122 -15.62 16.02 -2.26
CA GLN A 122 -14.26 16.27 -1.78
C GLN A 122 -13.49 14.94 -1.78
N ALA A 123 -12.28 14.94 -2.35
CA ALA A 123 -11.41 13.77 -2.35
C ALA A 123 -11.16 13.29 -0.92
N GLU A 124 -11.21 11.98 -0.70
CA GLU A 124 -10.88 11.40 0.60
C GLU A 124 -9.41 11.68 0.94
N GLU A 125 -9.16 12.09 2.19
CA GLU A 125 -7.80 12.26 2.69
C GLU A 125 -7.01 10.95 2.55
N PRO A 126 -5.74 11.01 2.13
CA PRO A 126 -4.90 9.82 2.01
C PRO A 126 -4.55 9.23 3.38
N THR A 127 -4.66 10.00 4.47
CA THR A 127 -4.33 9.60 5.83
C THR A 127 -4.95 8.27 6.20
N ARG A 128 -4.10 7.31 6.56
CA ARG A 128 -4.47 5.99 7.05
C ARG A 128 -3.42 5.55 8.07
N LEU A 129 -3.79 5.58 9.35
CA LEU A 129 -2.86 5.29 10.43
C LEU A 129 -2.90 3.82 10.82
N PHE A 130 -1.73 3.19 10.85
CA PHE A 130 -1.52 1.83 11.29
C PHE A 130 -1.70 1.73 12.80
N SER A 131 -2.54 0.78 13.24
CA SER A 131 -2.84 0.62 14.65
C SER A 131 -3.25 -0.80 15.01
N GLY A 132 -2.77 -1.25 16.16
CA GLY A 132 -3.08 -2.54 16.74
C GLY A 132 -2.35 -2.66 18.07
N LEU A 133 -3.09 -2.96 19.13
CA LEU A 133 -2.55 -3.11 20.47
C LEU A 133 -3.50 -3.96 21.32
N MET A 134 -2.92 -4.78 22.20
CA MET A 134 -3.66 -5.51 23.21
C MET A 134 -4.80 -6.37 22.59
N LEU A 135 -6.03 -6.26 23.10
CA LEU A 135 -7.16 -7.02 22.60
C LEU A 135 -8.02 -6.21 21.62
N ALA A 136 -8.97 -6.90 20.99
CA ALA A 136 -9.86 -6.34 19.99
C ALA A 136 -10.55 -5.03 20.44
N GLU A 137 -11.04 -4.96 21.68
CA GLU A 137 -11.72 -3.76 22.20
C GLU A 137 -10.77 -2.57 22.41
N ASP A 138 -9.52 -2.83 22.77
CA ASP A 138 -8.52 -1.78 22.99
C ASP A 138 -8.10 -1.14 21.66
N THR A 139 -7.92 -1.98 20.65
CA THR A 139 -7.66 -1.50 19.29
C THR A 139 -8.89 -0.81 18.70
N ASN A 140 -10.10 -1.28 19.02
CA ASN A 140 -11.33 -0.59 18.63
C ASN A 140 -11.42 0.82 19.23
N GLU A 141 -11.13 0.97 20.52
CA GLU A 141 -11.06 2.29 21.19
C GLU A 141 -10.04 3.20 20.50
N ARG A 142 -8.86 2.66 20.16
CA ARG A 142 -7.83 3.40 19.42
C ARG A 142 -8.30 3.79 18.02
N PHE A 143 -9.05 2.95 17.31
CA PHE A 143 -9.62 3.32 16.02
C PHE A 143 -10.59 4.50 16.15
N HIS A 144 -11.52 4.45 17.10
CA HIS A 144 -12.44 5.57 17.36
C HIS A 144 -11.69 6.86 17.71
N TYR A 145 -10.65 6.77 18.54
CA TYR A 145 -9.78 7.90 18.86
C TYR A 145 -9.14 8.52 17.61
N LEU A 146 -8.53 7.69 16.75
CA LEU A 146 -7.81 8.17 15.56
C LEU A 146 -8.73 8.77 14.50
N THR A 147 -9.97 8.28 14.40
CA THR A 147 -10.91 8.72 13.36
C THR A 147 -11.93 9.76 13.82
N ARG A 148 -11.94 10.16 15.10
CA ARG A 148 -12.98 11.04 15.69
C ARG A 148 -13.20 12.37 14.98
N HIS A 149 -12.21 12.86 14.23
CA HIS A 149 -12.28 14.12 13.48
C HIS A 149 -12.23 13.92 11.96
N GLN A 150 -12.19 12.66 11.49
CA GLN A 150 -12.12 12.34 10.08
C GLN A 150 -13.52 12.14 9.48
N ARG A 151 -13.71 12.60 8.25
CA ARG A 151 -14.97 12.39 7.51
C ARG A 151 -15.13 10.96 7.00
N THR A 152 -14.00 10.35 6.65
CA THR A 152 -13.91 8.98 6.15
C THR A 152 -13.09 8.16 7.14
N HIS A 153 -13.65 7.04 7.59
CA HIS A 153 -13.01 6.14 8.55
C HIS A 153 -12.09 5.17 7.78
N ARG A 154 -10.80 5.50 7.70
CA ARG A 154 -9.78 4.72 6.98
C ARG A 154 -8.88 4.01 7.98
N LEU A 155 -9.31 2.83 8.42
CA LEU A 155 -8.62 2.05 9.45
C LEU A 155 -7.48 1.22 8.85
N SER A 156 -6.41 1.00 9.62
CA SER A 156 -5.34 0.08 9.24
C SER A 156 -4.91 -0.75 10.44
N THR A 157 -5.11 -2.05 10.36
CA THR A 157 -4.98 -2.99 11.48
C THR A 157 -3.64 -3.70 11.46
N ALA A 158 -2.91 -3.60 12.58
CA ALA A 158 -1.72 -4.40 12.88
C ALA A 158 -2.10 -5.56 13.81
N PHE A 159 -1.73 -6.79 13.46
CA PHE A 159 -2.00 -7.97 14.28
C PHE A 159 -0.79 -8.36 15.14
N ASP A 160 -1.02 -9.02 16.27
CA ASP A 160 0.06 -9.50 17.13
C ASP A 160 0.81 -10.68 16.50
N GLY A 161 1.98 -11.02 17.07
CA GLY A 161 2.81 -12.12 16.57
C GLY A 161 2.04 -13.45 16.42
N PRO A 162 1.33 -13.96 17.45
CA PRO A 162 0.52 -15.16 17.33
C PRO A 162 -0.45 -15.14 16.15
N THR A 163 -1.24 -14.07 16.00
CA THR A 163 -2.18 -13.93 14.88
C THR A 163 -1.45 -13.88 13.53
N LEU A 164 -0.32 -13.17 13.41
CA LEU A 164 0.47 -13.11 12.17
C LEU A 164 0.96 -14.49 11.71
N TYR A 165 1.22 -15.40 12.65
CA TYR A 165 1.67 -16.77 12.39
C TYR A 165 0.53 -17.81 12.38
N GLY A 166 -0.72 -17.38 12.45
CA GLY A 166 -1.87 -18.30 12.46
C GLY A 166 -1.93 -19.19 13.71
N ILE A 167 -1.38 -18.71 14.83
CA ILE A 167 -1.31 -19.42 16.10
C ILE A 167 -2.36 -18.83 17.05
N ASP A 168 -3.13 -19.72 17.67
CA ASP A 168 -4.09 -19.34 18.71
C ASP A 168 -3.40 -18.86 20.00
N SER A 169 -4.02 -17.93 20.69
CA SER A 169 -3.53 -17.39 21.97
C SER A 169 -3.37 -18.42 23.09
N ASP A 170 -4.04 -19.58 23.02
CA ASP A 170 -3.91 -20.67 24.00
C ASP A 170 -2.80 -21.69 23.66
N ALA A 171 -2.01 -21.45 22.61
CA ALA A 171 -0.90 -22.32 22.24
C ALA A 171 0.28 -22.23 23.24
N ASP A 172 1.07 -23.30 23.29
CA ASP A 172 2.25 -23.35 24.14
C ASP A 172 3.28 -22.27 23.75
N GLY A 173 3.81 -21.56 24.75
CA GLY A 173 4.91 -20.61 24.58
C GLY A 173 4.54 -19.26 23.97
N VAL A 174 3.26 -18.98 23.69
CA VAL A 174 2.84 -17.69 23.09
C VAL A 174 2.20 -16.71 24.06
N PHE A 175 1.89 -17.11 25.30
CA PHE A 175 1.15 -16.28 26.27
C PHE A 175 1.72 -14.86 26.44
N GLY A 176 3.05 -14.73 26.52
CA GLY A 176 3.71 -13.43 26.69
C GLY A 176 3.70 -12.54 25.44
N LYS A 177 3.25 -13.05 24.29
CA LYS A 177 3.17 -12.33 23.01
C LYS A 177 1.75 -11.88 22.65
N ILE A 178 0.75 -12.34 23.40
CA ILE A 178 -0.66 -12.00 23.14
C ILE A 178 -0.84 -10.49 23.28
N GLY A 179 -1.29 -9.85 22.19
CA GLY A 179 -1.55 -8.42 22.09
C GLY A 179 -0.30 -7.52 22.10
N GLU A 180 0.90 -8.11 22.02
CA GLU A 180 2.15 -7.34 21.96
C GLU A 180 2.46 -6.96 20.52
N GLY A 181 2.72 -5.66 20.27
CA GLY A 181 3.04 -5.14 18.93
C GLY A 181 1.88 -5.10 17.94
N GLY A 182 0.70 -5.62 18.33
CA GLY A 182 -0.49 -5.67 17.48
C GLY A 182 -1.71 -6.18 18.25
N VAL A 183 -2.85 -6.28 17.57
CA VAL A 183 -4.09 -6.80 18.17
C VAL A 183 -4.15 -8.33 18.10
N ALA A 184 -4.54 -8.97 19.21
CA ALA A 184 -4.79 -10.41 19.26
C ALA A 184 -6.16 -10.77 18.65
N ILE A 185 -6.18 -11.63 17.65
CA ILE A 185 -7.39 -12.15 16.99
C ILE A 185 -7.28 -13.66 16.80
N ASP A 186 -8.10 -14.42 17.53
CA ASP A 186 -8.18 -15.88 17.37
C ASP A 186 -9.47 -16.32 16.67
N THR A 187 -10.54 -15.51 16.77
CA THR A 187 -11.88 -15.92 16.35
C THR A 187 -12.64 -14.80 15.64
N VAL A 188 -13.70 -15.19 14.92
CA VAL A 188 -14.68 -14.25 14.35
C VAL A 188 -15.35 -13.37 15.43
N GLU A 189 -15.45 -13.81 16.68
CA GLU A 189 -16.01 -12.98 17.76
C GLU A 189 -15.07 -11.81 18.11
N ASP A 190 -13.75 -12.01 18.00
CA ASP A 190 -12.76 -10.94 18.19
C ASP A 190 -12.81 -9.94 17.05
N MET A 191 -12.98 -10.43 15.81
CA MET A 191 -13.16 -9.58 14.64
C MET A 191 -14.43 -8.71 14.71
N VAL A 192 -15.51 -9.22 15.32
CA VAL A 192 -16.73 -8.44 15.60
C VAL A 192 -16.41 -7.30 16.57
N ARG A 193 -15.69 -7.59 17.66
CA ARG A 193 -15.30 -6.60 18.69
C ARG A 193 -14.36 -5.53 18.10
N LEU A 194 -13.39 -5.95 17.29
CA LEU A 194 -12.38 -5.07 16.69
C LEU A 194 -13.00 -3.93 15.89
N TYR A 195 -14.08 -4.21 15.18
CA TYR A 195 -14.76 -3.26 14.29
C TYR A 195 -16.10 -2.77 14.83
N ASP A 196 -16.41 -3.00 16.11
CA ASP A 196 -17.67 -2.57 16.70
C ASP A 196 -17.83 -1.03 16.64
N GLY A 197 -19.07 -0.57 16.51
CA GLY A 197 -19.39 0.85 16.32
C GLY A 197 -19.13 1.41 14.90
N PHE A 198 -18.41 0.71 14.03
CA PHE A 198 -18.23 1.12 12.62
C PHE A 198 -19.27 0.47 11.69
N ASP A 199 -19.85 1.25 10.77
CA ASP A 199 -20.68 0.74 9.66
C ASP A 199 -19.78 0.27 8.50
N LEU A 200 -19.54 -1.04 8.44
CA LEU A 200 -18.64 -1.64 7.44
C LEU A 200 -19.19 -1.57 6.01
N GLY A 201 -20.51 -1.36 5.85
CA GLY A 201 -21.15 -1.21 4.54
C GLY A 201 -21.17 0.23 4.03
N SER A 202 -20.71 1.19 4.84
CA SER A 202 -20.70 2.62 4.51
C SER A 202 -19.70 2.91 3.39
N PRO A 203 -20.03 3.78 2.40
CA PRO A 203 -19.07 4.24 1.41
C PRO A 203 -17.88 5.00 2.05
N ASN A 204 -18.09 5.57 3.24
CA ASN A 204 -17.10 6.35 3.98
C ASN A 204 -16.28 5.50 4.96
N PHE A 205 -16.39 4.17 4.90
CA PHE A 205 -15.61 3.25 5.70
C PHE A 205 -14.67 2.44 4.81
N SER A 206 -13.43 2.25 5.25
CA SER A 206 -12.47 1.36 4.60
C SER A 206 -11.50 0.76 5.61
N ALA A 207 -11.49 -0.58 5.72
CA ALA A 207 -10.54 -1.31 6.56
C ALA A 207 -9.33 -1.78 5.75
N SER A 208 -8.12 -1.59 6.27
CA SER A 208 -6.90 -2.22 5.77
C SER A 208 -6.39 -3.19 6.81
N MET A 209 -6.05 -4.43 6.43
CA MET A 209 -5.56 -5.46 7.34
C MET A 209 -4.19 -5.95 6.88
N THR A 210 -3.16 -5.67 7.68
CA THR A 210 -1.77 -6.09 7.41
C THR A 210 -1.55 -7.49 7.95
N ILE A 211 -1.89 -8.48 7.13
CA ILE A 211 -1.74 -9.91 7.42
C ILE A 211 -1.34 -10.63 6.14
N SER A 212 -0.47 -11.63 6.25
CA SER A 212 0.00 -12.41 5.10
C SER A 212 -0.25 -13.91 5.26
N GLY A 213 0.52 -14.61 6.10
CA GLY A 213 0.46 -16.07 6.21
C GLY A 213 -0.97 -16.63 6.32
N PRO A 214 -1.75 -16.21 7.33
CA PRO A 214 -3.15 -16.63 7.48
C PRO A 214 -4.15 -15.62 6.88
N ALA A 215 -3.75 -14.80 5.91
CA ALA A 215 -4.62 -13.78 5.31
C ALA A 215 -5.97 -14.34 4.80
N PRO A 216 -6.05 -15.51 4.14
CA PRO A 216 -7.34 -16.08 3.76
C PRO A 216 -8.27 -16.33 4.97
N VAL A 217 -7.71 -16.77 6.10
CA VAL A 217 -8.48 -17.04 7.33
C VAL A 217 -8.98 -15.74 7.96
N ILE A 218 -8.11 -14.73 8.07
CA ILE A 218 -8.48 -13.42 8.61
C ILE A 218 -9.51 -12.71 7.70
N MET A 219 -9.37 -12.84 6.37
CA MET A 219 -10.37 -12.34 5.43
C MET A 219 -11.72 -13.01 5.64
N ALA A 220 -11.73 -14.33 5.83
CA ALA A 220 -12.96 -15.07 6.11
C ALA A 220 -13.60 -14.63 7.42
N MET A 221 -12.82 -14.42 8.48
CA MET A 221 -13.29 -13.87 9.76
C MET A 221 -13.87 -12.46 9.60
N TYR A 222 -13.24 -11.59 8.80
CA TYR A 222 -13.74 -10.23 8.53
C TYR A 222 -15.10 -10.26 7.81
N ILE A 223 -15.23 -11.08 6.77
CA ILE A 223 -16.49 -11.26 6.05
C ILE A 223 -17.57 -11.84 6.98
N ALA A 224 -17.24 -12.85 7.78
CA ALA A 224 -18.15 -13.45 8.75
C ALA A 224 -18.62 -12.44 9.81
N ALA A 225 -17.70 -11.65 10.36
CA ALA A 225 -18.01 -10.59 11.32
C ALA A 225 -18.95 -9.53 10.72
N ALA A 226 -18.71 -9.11 9.47
CA ALA A 226 -19.60 -8.20 8.77
C ALA A 226 -20.99 -8.81 8.52
N LYS A 227 -21.06 -10.08 8.10
CA LYS A 227 -22.32 -10.80 7.90
C LYS A 227 -23.12 -10.93 9.19
N ARG A 228 -22.47 -11.21 10.33
CA ARG A 228 -23.13 -11.29 11.65
C ARG A 228 -23.80 -9.98 12.04
N ARG A 229 -23.20 -8.83 11.68
CA ARG A 229 -23.70 -7.50 12.04
C ARG A 229 -24.72 -6.94 11.05
N PHE A 230 -24.54 -7.20 9.76
CA PHE A 230 -25.29 -6.50 8.69
C PHE A 230 -25.99 -7.43 7.68
N GLY A 231 -25.88 -8.74 7.86
CA GLY A 231 -26.40 -9.75 6.93
C GLY A 231 -25.56 -9.90 5.65
N PRO A 232 -25.87 -10.90 4.79
CA PRO A 232 -25.06 -11.23 3.61
C PRO A 232 -25.00 -10.13 2.54
N LYS A 233 -26.00 -9.24 2.49
CA LYS A 233 -26.05 -8.14 1.51
C LYS A 233 -24.97 -7.06 1.73
N VAL A 234 -24.20 -7.15 2.82
CA VAL A 234 -23.07 -6.23 3.09
C VAL A 234 -21.84 -6.55 2.26
N ILE A 235 -21.63 -7.82 1.86
CA ILE A 235 -20.41 -8.29 1.18
C ILE A 235 -20.00 -7.41 -0.01
N PRO A 236 -20.89 -7.10 -0.99
CA PRO A 236 -20.50 -6.27 -2.13
C PRO A 236 -20.27 -4.79 -1.77
N LYS A 237 -20.64 -4.36 -0.56
CA LYS A 237 -20.41 -2.99 -0.06
C LYS A 237 -19.10 -2.85 0.70
N LEU A 238 -18.55 -3.95 1.21
CA LEU A 238 -17.29 -3.96 1.98
C LEU A 238 -16.16 -3.38 1.14
N ARG A 239 -15.48 -2.39 1.73
CA ARG A 239 -14.40 -1.66 1.09
C ARG A 239 -13.16 -1.76 1.97
N GLY A 240 -12.03 -2.04 1.36
CA GLY A 240 -10.82 -2.27 2.13
C GLY A 240 -9.73 -2.99 1.38
N THR A 241 -8.68 -3.33 2.12
CA THR A 241 -7.48 -3.99 1.61
C THR A 241 -7.05 -5.07 2.58
N ILE A 242 -6.62 -6.21 2.07
CA ILE A 242 -5.83 -7.19 2.84
C ILE A 242 -4.46 -7.30 2.18
N GLN A 243 -3.40 -7.40 2.98
CA GLN A 243 -2.03 -7.33 2.44
C GLN A 243 -1.67 -8.57 1.63
N ALA A 244 -1.69 -9.76 2.25
CA ALA A 244 -1.69 -11.08 1.59
C ALA A 244 -0.58 -11.35 0.55
N ASP A 245 0.50 -10.57 0.52
CA ASP A 245 1.61 -10.73 -0.42
C ASP A 245 2.62 -11.75 0.12
N ILE A 246 2.57 -12.97 -0.44
CA ILE A 246 3.40 -14.11 -0.08
C ILE A 246 4.85 -13.95 -0.56
N PHE A 247 5.09 -13.41 -1.76
CA PHE A 247 6.46 -13.26 -2.28
C PHE A 247 7.31 -12.39 -1.35
N LYS A 248 6.78 -11.26 -0.86
CA LYS A 248 7.52 -10.42 0.10
C LYS A 248 7.80 -11.11 1.44
N GLU A 249 7.00 -12.10 1.84
CA GLU A 249 7.23 -12.82 3.09
C GLU A 249 8.51 -13.64 3.03
N VAL A 250 8.72 -14.34 1.92
CA VAL A 250 9.93 -15.16 1.73
C VAL A 250 11.15 -14.28 1.49
N GLN A 251 10.95 -13.16 0.80
CA GLN A 251 12.01 -12.20 0.46
C GLN A 251 12.46 -11.39 1.69
N ALA A 252 11.54 -10.98 2.59
CA ALA A 252 11.82 -10.01 3.63
C ALA A 252 11.12 -10.24 4.99
N GLN A 253 9.78 -10.31 5.04
CA GLN A 253 9.00 -10.17 6.30
C GLN A 253 8.95 -11.43 7.19
N ASN A 254 9.10 -12.63 6.62
CA ASN A 254 9.22 -13.92 7.29
C ASN A 254 7.97 -14.47 8.02
N GLU A 255 6.75 -14.06 7.66
CA GLU A 255 5.49 -14.54 8.24
C GLU A 255 4.80 -15.62 7.35
N THR A 256 5.59 -16.35 6.55
CA THR A 256 5.06 -17.49 5.76
C THR A 256 4.83 -18.71 6.65
N ILE A 257 3.62 -19.28 6.62
CA ILE A 257 3.23 -20.40 7.50
C ILE A 257 2.95 -21.71 6.75
N PHE A 258 2.73 -21.67 5.44
CA PHE A 258 2.57 -22.83 4.56
C PHE A 258 3.67 -22.84 3.49
N PRO A 259 3.97 -23.98 2.83
CA PRO A 259 4.82 -23.97 1.64
C PRO A 259 4.39 -22.92 0.61
N ILE A 260 5.34 -22.40 -0.18
CA ILE A 260 5.10 -21.26 -1.07
C ILE A 260 3.96 -21.56 -2.05
N GLU A 261 3.99 -22.73 -2.70
CA GLU A 261 2.95 -23.15 -3.65
C GLU A 261 1.56 -23.21 -3.00
N ALA A 262 1.46 -23.77 -1.78
CA ALA A 262 0.20 -23.84 -1.04
C ALA A 262 -0.31 -22.45 -0.64
N SER A 263 0.60 -21.57 -0.19
CA SER A 263 0.27 -20.18 0.15
C SER A 263 -0.27 -19.42 -1.06
N LEU A 264 0.38 -19.56 -2.22
CA LEU A 264 -0.05 -18.95 -3.48
C LEU A 264 -1.39 -19.52 -3.97
N ARG A 265 -1.64 -20.81 -3.78
CA ARG A 265 -2.95 -21.43 -4.06
C ARG A 265 -4.05 -20.83 -3.18
N PHE A 266 -3.87 -20.79 -1.86
CA PHE A 266 -4.88 -20.25 -0.94
C PHE A 266 -5.13 -18.75 -1.16
N LEU A 267 -4.08 -17.99 -1.49
CA LEU A 267 -4.20 -16.60 -1.94
C LEU A 267 -5.05 -16.52 -3.21
N THR A 268 -4.78 -17.34 -4.22
CA THR A 268 -5.51 -17.36 -5.50
C THR A 268 -6.99 -17.67 -5.28
N ASP A 269 -7.30 -18.65 -4.43
CA ASP A 269 -8.67 -19.02 -4.08
C ASP A 269 -9.44 -17.86 -3.42
N MET A 270 -8.79 -17.12 -2.51
CA MET A 270 -9.33 -15.90 -1.92
C MET A 270 -9.52 -14.78 -2.96
N VAL A 271 -8.53 -14.57 -3.83
CA VAL A 271 -8.58 -13.52 -4.88
C VAL A 271 -9.71 -13.81 -5.88
N GLU A 272 -9.89 -15.07 -6.27
CA GLU A 272 -10.98 -15.51 -7.13
C GLU A 272 -12.35 -15.14 -6.54
N PHE A 273 -12.59 -15.51 -5.27
CA PHE A 273 -13.84 -15.18 -4.58
C PHE A 273 -14.05 -13.67 -4.42
N THR A 274 -13.05 -12.96 -3.92
CA THR A 274 -13.16 -11.52 -3.62
C THR A 274 -13.30 -10.67 -4.88
N THR A 275 -12.68 -11.08 -5.99
CA THR A 275 -12.84 -10.42 -7.29
C THR A 275 -14.28 -10.49 -7.79
N GLN A 276 -14.97 -11.61 -7.54
CA GLN A 276 -16.36 -11.83 -7.94
C GLN A 276 -17.36 -11.16 -6.99
N GLU A 277 -17.18 -11.35 -5.68
CA GLU A 277 -18.19 -11.01 -4.67
C GLU A 277 -17.95 -9.66 -3.96
N MET A 278 -16.72 -9.13 -4.02
CA MET A 278 -16.30 -7.94 -3.27
C MET A 278 -15.70 -6.85 -4.19
N PRO A 279 -16.52 -6.20 -5.04
CA PRO A 279 -16.07 -5.26 -6.07
C PRO A 279 -15.57 -3.91 -5.50
N ARG A 280 -15.30 -3.79 -4.21
CA ARG A 280 -14.69 -2.61 -3.57
C ARG A 280 -13.48 -2.99 -2.69
N TRP A 281 -13.08 -4.26 -2.74
CA TRP A 281 -11.97 -4.80 -1.97
C TRP A 281 -10.71 -4.92 -2.83
N TYR A 282 -9.55 -4.69 -2.19
CA TYR A 282 -8.22 -4.98 -2.74
C TYR A 282 -7.73 -6.27 -2.06
N PRO A 283 -7.77 -7.44 -2.73
CA PRO A 283 -7.47 -8.72 -2.10
C PRO A 283 -5.97 -8.99 -1.93
N ILE A 284 -5.13 -8.09 -2.44
CA ILE A 284 -3.69 -8.10 -2.25
C ILE A 284 -3.14 -6.68 -2.27
N SER A 285 -2.22 -6.40 -1.37
CA SER A 285 -1.37 -5.20 -1.38
C SER A 285 0.08 -5.61 -1.59
N ILE A 286 0.51 -5.56 -2.84
CA ILE A 286 1.83 -6.00 -3.29
C ILE A 286 2.87 -5.03 -2.72
N SER A 287 3.72 -5.52 -1.83
CA SER A 287 4.40 -4.67 -0.86
C SER A 287 5.92 -4.71 -0.99
N GLY A 288 6.48 -3.52 -1.19
CA GLY A 288 7.89 -3.22 -1.07
C GLY A 288 8.30 -2.70 0.30
N TYR A 289 7.37 -2.19 1.11
CA TYR A 289 7.70 -1.58 2.42
C TYR A 289 8.63 -2.46 3.26
N HIS A 290 8.26 -3.72 3.48
CA HIS A 290 9.04 -4.67 4.27
C HIS A 290 10.37 -5.04 3.59
N ILE A 291 10.44 -5.01 2.25
CA ILE A 291 11.67 -5.20 1.47
C ILE A 291 12.63 -4.02 1.71
N GLY A 292 12.10 -2.79 1.73
CA GLY A 292 12.81 -1.56 2.12
C GLY A 292 13.34 -1.64 3.56
N GLU A 293 12.45 -1.89 4.51
CA GLU A 293 12.77 -1.97 5.94
C GLU A 293 13.77 -3.09 6.26
N ALA A 294 13.74 -4.20 5.51
CA ALA A 294 14.69 -5.30 5.67
C ALA A 294 16.12 -4.97 5.20
N GLY A 295 16.32 -3.95 4.36
CA GLY A 295 17.67 -3.72 3.84
C GLY A 295 17.81 -3.07 2.47
N SER A 296 16.81 -3.22 1.62
CA SER A 296 16.98 -2.99 0.18
C SER A 296 17.23 -1.52 -0.15
N THR A 297 17.87 -1.26 -1.30
CA THR A 297 17.88 0.10 -1.87
C THR A 297 16.49 0.49 -2.37
N PRO A 298 16.19 1.79 -2.56
CA PRO A 298 14.89 2.21 -3.10
C PRO A 298 14.57 1.54 -4.46
N VAL A 299 15.59 1.37 -5.31
CA VAL A 299 15.46 0.69 -6.61
C VAL A 299 15.10 -0.78 -6.43
N GLN A 300 15.82 -1.52 -5.57
CA GLN A 300 15.56 -2.93 -5.30
C GLN A 300 14.15 -3.13 -4.74
N GLN A 301 13.72 -2.27 -3.81
CA GLN A 301 12.35 -2.26 -3.33
C GLN A 301 11.36 -2.21 -4.50
N ALA A 302 11.47 -1.21 -5.39
CA ALA A 302 10.51 -1.05 -6.49
C ALA A 302 10.59 -2.21 -7.49
N ALA A 303 11.79 -2.68 -7.83
CA ALA A 303 11.97 -3.80 -8.74
C ALA A 303 11.35 -5.08 -8.20
N TYR A 304 11.62 -5.45 -6.94
CA TYR A 304 11.08 -6.68 -6.36
C TYR A 304 9.55 -6.58 -6.20
N THR A 305 9.04 -5.41 -5.81
CA THR A 305 7.59 -5.17 -5.72
C THR A 305 6.88 -5.30 -7.07
N LEU A 306 7.39 -4.63 -8.11
CA LEU A 306 6.76 -4.66 -9.44
C LEU A 306 6.86 -6.05 -10.08
N SER A 307 8.01 -6.73 -9.94
CA SER A 307 8.18 -8.09 -10.45
C SER A 307 7.23 -9.07 -9.74
N ASN A 308 7.07 -8.98 -8.41
CA ASN A 308 6.06 -9.72 -7.66
C ASN A 308 4.65 -9.43 -8.20
N GLY A 309 4.33 -8.17 -8.47
CA GLY A 309 3.04 -7.77 -9.05
C GLY A 309 2.75 -8.39 -10.42
N PHE A 310 3.75 -8.43 -11.30
CA PHE A 310 3.62 -9.11 -12.60
C PHE A 310 3.51 -10.63 -12.44
N ALA A 311 4.24 -11.24 -11.51
CA ALA A 311 4.11 -12.66 -11.20
C ALA A 311 2.70 -13.02 -10.69
N TYR A 312 2.10 -12.18 -9.85
CA TYR A 312 0.70 -12.34 -9.45
C TYR A 312 -0.27 -12.18 -10.62
N ALA A 313 -0.06 -11.18 -11.49
CA ALA A 313 -0.88 -10.99 -12.69
C ALA A 313 -0.80 -12.21 -13.63
N GLU A 314 0.38 -12.81 -13.79
CA GLU A 314 0.57 -14.07 -14.53
C GLU A 314 -0.22 -15.22 -13.88
N MET A 315 -0.09 -15.38 -12.56
CA MET A 315 -0.75 -16.45 -11.82
C MET A 315 -2.28 -16.35 -11.89
N PHE A 316 -2.85 -15.16 -11.68
CA PHE A 316 -4.30 -14.95 -11.74
C PHE A 316 -4.84 -15.11 -13.17
N ALA A 317 -4.11 -14.64 -14.17
CA ALA A 317 -4.47 -14.87 -15.57
C ALA A 317 -4.39 -16.36 -15.95
N ALA A 318 -3.38 -17.10 -15.47
CA ALA A 318 -3.24 -18.54 -15.69
C ALA A 318 -4.35 -19.35 -15.00
N ARG A 319 -4.88 -18.87 -13.88
CA ARG A 319 -6.09 -19.41 -13.24
C ARG A 319 -7.37 -19.18 -14.06
N GLY A 320 -7.32 -18.30 -15.06
CA GLY A 320 -8.47 -17.95 -15.90
C GLY A 320 -9.29 -16.77 -15.38
N ILE A 321 -8.80 -16.04 -14.36
CA ILE A 321 -9.46 -14.81 -13.89
C ILE A 321 -9.17 -13.70 -14.91
N PRO A 322 -10.18 -13.04 -15.50
CA PRO A 322 -9.93 -12.00 -16.49
C PRO A 322 -9.14 -10.82 -15.92
N VAL A 323 -8.15 -10.33 -16.67
CA VAL A 323 -7.22 -9.27 -16.25
C VAL A 323 -7.95 -8.01 -15.79
N ASP A 324 -9.02 -7.62 -16.47
CA ASP A 324 -9.81 -6.44 -16.10
C ASP A 324 -10.73 -6.64 -14.89
N GLN A 325 -10.86 -7.86 -14.39
CA GLN A 325 -11.56 -8.13 -13.13
C GLN A 325 -10.61 -8.01 -11.93
N PHE A 326 -9.44 -8.66 -11.97
CA PHE A 326 -8.49 -8.61 -10.85
C PHE A 326 -7.57 -7.38 -10.89
N GLY A 327 -7.16 -6.92 -12.07
CA GLY A 327 -6.18 -5.83 -12.24
C GLY A 327 -6.57 -4.54 -11.51
N PRO A 328 -7.83 -4.05 -11.61
CA PRO A 328 -8.27 -2.88 -10.86
C PRO A 328 -8.29 -3.09 -9.33
N ARG A 329 -8.10 -4.32 -8.84
CA ARG A 329 -8.11 -4.72 -7.43
C ARG A 329 -6.71 -4.91 -6.85
N LEU A 330 -5.67 -4.82 -7.67
CA LEU A 330 -4.29 -4.82 -7.16
C LEU A 330 -3.98 -3.45 -6.58
N SER A 331 -3.50 -3.44 -5.33
CA SER A 331 -2.88 -2.25 -4.72
C SER A 331 -1.41 -2.52 -4.44
N PHE A 332 -0.65 -1.45 -4.28
CA PHE A 332 0.78 -1.49 -4.01
C PHE A 332 1.10 -0.77 -2.71
N PHE A 333 2.18 -1.19 -2.05
CA PHE A 333 2.62 -0.61 -0.79
C PHE A 333 4.13 -0.41 -0.75
N LEU A 334 4.60 0.83 -0.77
CA LEU A 334 6.03 1.16 -0.77
C LEU A 334 6.45 1.92 0.49
N ASP A 335 7.69 1.70 0.91
CA ASP A 335 8.42 2.56 1.84
C ASP A 335 8.78 3.91 1.20
N CYS A 336 8.96 4.93 2.03
CA CYS A 336 9.50 6.23 1.68
C CYS A 336 10.49 6.71 2.74
N GLY A 337 11.78 6.61 2.41
CA GLY A 337 12.89 7.15 3.17
C GLY A 337 13.41 8.47 2.58
N LEU A 338 14.66 8.82 2.90
CA LEU A 338 15.25 10.14 2.62
C LEU A 338 16.18 10.19 1.39
N ASP A 339 16.56 9.05 0.83
CA ASP A 339 17.44 9.00 -0.34
C ASP A 339 16.75 9.57 -1.60
N ALA A 340 17.54 10.13 -2.52
CA ALA A 340 17.03 10.94 -3.63
C ALA A 340 16.09 10.16 -4.58
N GLU A 341 16.30 8.85 -4.74
CA GLU A 341 15.52 7.95 -5.57
C GLU A 341 14.04 7.93 -5.19
N TYR A 342 13.72 8.11 -3.90
CA TYR A 342 12.34 8.11 -3.42
C TYR A 342 11.50 9.18 -4.10
N ILE A 343 12.08 10.30 -4.55
CA ILE A 343 11.32 11.38 -5.22
C ILE A 343 10.70 10.96 -6.56
N ALA A 344 11.28 9.94 -7.22
CA ALA A 344 10.83 9.44 -8.52
C ALA A 344 10.20 8.04 -8.46
N LEU A 345 10.36 7.33 -7.34
CA LEU A 345 10.12 5.89 -7.26
C LEU A 345 8.70 5.49 -7.67
N ALA A 346 7.68 6.16 -7.14
CA ALA A 346 6.29 5.85 -7.47
C ALA A 346 5.93 6.28 -8.90
N ARG A 347 6.52 7.39 -9.38
CA ARG A 347 6.27 7.91 -10.75
C ARG A 347 6.75 6.92 -11.80
N VAL A 348 7.96 6.40 -11.63
CA VAL A 348 8.53 5.35 -12.48
C VAL A 348 7.74 4.05 -12.35
N SER A 349 7.39 3.66 -11.12
CA SER A 349 6.61 2.43 -10.88
C SER A 349 5.25 2.45 -11.57
N ARG A 350 4.53 3.58 -11.54
CA ARG A 350 3.25 3.76 -12.27
C ARG A 350 3.41 3.54 -13.76
N ARG A 351 4.45 4.15 -14.35
CA ARG A 351 4.74 4.03 -15.79
C ARG A 351 5.05 2.60 -16.19
N ILE A 352 5.94 1.92 -15.45
CA ILE A 352 6.31 0.54 -15.71
C ILE A 352 5.09 -0.38 -15.62
N TRP A 353 4.31 -0.25 -14.54
CA TRP A 353 3.10 -1.03 -14.33
C TRP A 353 2.08 -0.82 -15.46
N ALA A 354 1.80 0.44 -15.82
CA ALA A 354 0.79 0.76 -16.83
C ALA A 354 1.14 0.18 -18.21
N ILE A 355 2.39 0.34 -18.65
CA ILE A 355 2.86 -0.20 -19.92
C ILE A 355 2.86 -1.74 -19.89
N GLY A 356 3.38 -2.36 -18.82
CA GLY A 356 3.40 -3.81 -18.66
C GLY A 356 1.99 -4.41 -18.71
N MET A 357 1.06 -3.86 -17.92
CA MET A 357 -0.34 -4.33 -17.91
C MET A 357 -1.02 -4.17 -19.28
N ARG A 358 -0.81 -3.05 -19.97
CA ARG A 358 -1.39 -2.82 -21.30
C ARG A 358 -0.81 -3.75 -22.37
N ASP A 359 0.51 -3.80 -22.48
CA ASP A 359 1.18 -4.39 -23.64
C ASP A 359 1.43 -5.90 -23.48
N VAL A 360 1.59 -6.40 -22.25
CA VAL A 360 1.87 -7.81 -21.97
C VAL A 360 0.62 -8.58 -21.55
N PHE A 361 -0.31 -7.92 -20.85
CA PHE A 361 -1.54 -8.54 -20.34
C PHE A 361 -2.80 -8.09 -21.07
N GLY A 362 -2.72 -7.15 -22.02
CA GLY A 362 -3.88 -6.66 -22.76
C GLY A 362 -4.89 -5.93 -21.88
N ALA A 363 -4.44 -5.37 -20.74
CA ALA A 363 -5.32 -4.84 -19.71
C ALA A 363 -5.96 -3.51 -20.14
N GLY A 364 -7.23 -3.31 -19.79
CA GLY A 364 -7.94 -2.05 -19.95
C GLY A 364 -7.45 -0.95 -19.00
N PRO A 365 -7.90 0.30 -19.18
CA PRO A 365 -7.34 1.47 -18.48
C PRO A 365 -7.39 1.39 -16.95
N ARG A 366 -8.41 0.74 -16.37
CA ARG A 366 -8.55 0.65 -14.90
C ARG A 366 -7.55 -0.31 -14.25
N ALA A 367 -7.11 -1.34 -14.98
CA ALA A 367 -6.13 -2.31 -14.53
C ALA A 367 -4.68 -1.81 -14.64
N GLN A 368 -4.46 -0.77 -15.46
CA GLN A 368 -3.17 -0.09 -15.62
C GLN A 368 -2.86 0.88 -14.47
N LEU A 369 -3.84 1.19 -13.61
CA LEU A 369 -3.67 2.14 -12.51
C LEU A 369 -2.91 1.50 -11.34
N PHE A 370 -1.68 1.96 -11.12
CA PHE A 370 -0.90 1.60 -9.94
C PHE A 370 -1.33 2.47 -8.75
N LYS A 371 -2.13 1.87 -7.86
CA LYS A 371 -2.72 2.52 -6.68
C LYS A 371 -1.85 2.24 -5.47
N LEU A 372 -1.33 3.29 -4.85
CA LEU A 372 -0.23 3.20 -3.90
C LEU A 372 -0.67 3.58 -2.49
N HIS A 373 -0.34 2.72 -1.53
CA HIS A 373 -0.12 3.10 -0.14
C HIS A 373 1.36 3.40 0.07
N THR A 374 1.68 4.45 0.81
CA THR A 374 3.05 4.77 1.22
C THR A 374 3.14 4.85 2.73
N GLN A 375 4.16 4.23 3.30
CA GLN A 375 4.52 4.41 4.70
C GLN A 375 5.90 5.07 4.75
N THR A 376 6.08 6.03 5.64
CA THR A 376 7.41 6.59 5.93
C THR A 376 8.34 5.50 6.49
N SER A 377 9.65 5.62 6.32
CA SER A 377 10.56 4.57 6.77
C SER A 377 10.62 4.45 8.28
N GLY A 378 10.48 3.23 8.80
CA GLY A 378 10.70 2.94 10.22
C GLY A 378 12.19 2.87 10.51
N ARG A 379 12.95 2.29 9.57
CA ARG A 379 14.42 2.17 9.61
C ARG A 379 15.16 3.51 9.64
N SER A 380 14.57 4.58 9.13
CA SER A 380 15.18 5.92 9.19
C SER A 380 15.12 6.54 10.59
N LEU A 381 14.26 6.02 11.48
CA LEU A 381 13.98 6.59 12.80
C LEU A 381 14.92 6.04 13.86
N ILE A 382 15.41 6.93 14.72
CA ILE A 382 16.51 6.64 15.66
C ILE A 382 16.03 6.79 17.11
N ALA A 383 16.51 5.93 18.01
CA ALA A 383 16.14 5.94 19.43
C ALA A 383 16.78 7.09 20.25
N ALA A 384 18.09 7.34 20.09
CA ALA A 384 18.85 8.23 20.97
C ALA A 384 18.28 9.66 21.07
N GLU A 385 17.86 10.25 19.95
CA GLU A 385 17.22 11.57 19.88
C GLU A 385 15.89 11.49 19.12
N PHE A 386 15.00 10.61 19.59
CA PHE A 386 13.81 10.20 18.85
C PHE A 386 12.86 11.34 18.45
N LYS A 387 12.89 12.49 19.13
CA LYS A 387 12.08 13.66 18.72
C LYS A 387 12.45 14.18 17.33
N ASN A 388 13.71 14.02 16.90
CA ASN A 388 14.17 14.36 15.55
C ASN A 388 13.47 13.51 14.48
N ASN A 389 12.88 12.37 14.85
CA ASN A 389 12.13 11.52 13.93
C ASN A 389 10.89 12.23 13.38
N LEU A 390 10.28 13.18 14.10
CA LEU A 390 9.19 14.00 13.54
C LEU A 390 9.64 14.77 12.29
N THR A 391 10.86 15.30 12.29
CA THR A 391 11.43 16.01 11.14
C THR A 391 11.74 15.06 9.98
N ARG A 392 12.24 13.85 10.27
CA ARG A 392 12.46 12.80 9.26
C ARG A 392 11.15 12.41 8.59
N THR A 393 10.15 12.05 9.39
CA THR A 393 8.80 11.71 8.93
C THR A 393 8.20 12.86 8.12
N ALA A 394 8.37 14.13 8.52
CA ALA A 394 7.87 15.27 7.76
C ALA A 394 8.51 15.38 6.36
N ALA A 395 9.82 15.16 6.24
CA ALA A 395 10.51 15.15 4.96
C ALA A 395 10.07 13.98 4.07
N GLU A 396 9.94 12.79 4.65
CA GLU A 396 9.45 11.58 3.95
C GLU A 396 8.00 11.76 3.47
N LEU A 397 7.14 12.39 4.27
CA LEU A 397 5.76 12.72 3.86
C LEU A 397 5.72 13.67 2.66
N VAL A 398 6.59 14.68 2.61
CA VAL A 398 6.70 15.57 1.45
C VAL A 398 7.05 14.76 0.20
N LEU A 399 8.03 13.84 0.29
CA LEU A 399 8.39 12.95 -0.83
C LEU A 399 7.23 12.02 -1.22
N ALA A 400 6.53 11.43 -0.27
CA ALA A 400 5.37 10.56 -0.51
C ALA A 400 4.23 11.27 -1.24
N TYR A 401 3.91 12.51 -0.85
CA TYR A 401 2.88 13.31 -1.50
C TYR A 401 3.32 13.88 -2.85
N MET A 402 4.58 14.27 -3.01
CA MET A 402 5.12 14.62 -4.34
C MET A 402 5.05 13.45 -5.32
N ASN A 403 5.08 12.22 -4.80
CA ASN A 403 4.86 11.00 -5.56
C ASN A 403 3.39 10.66 -5.81
N ALA A 404 2.43 11.49 -5.38
CA ALA A 404 1.00 11.27 -5.58
C ALA A 404 0.50 9.91 -5.03
N THR A 405 0.90 9.55 -3.81
CA THR A 405 0.38 8.39 -3.07
C THR A 405 -1.14 8.46 -2.82
N ASN A 406 -1.85 7.34 -2.85
CA ASN A 406 -3.31 7.29 -2.66
C ASN A 406 -3.73 7.06 -1.21
N SER A 407 -2.82 6.56 -0.39
CA SER A 407 -3.01 6.39 1.05
C SER A 407 -1.66 6.52 1.74
N CYS A 408 -1.58 7.18 2.90
CA CYS A 408 -0.31 7.38 3.58
C CYS A 408 -0.36 7.07 5.08
N HIS A 409 0.65 6.35 5.56
CA HIS A 409 0.96 6.20 6.98
C HIS A 409 2.19 7.04 7.32
N SER A 410 2.12 7.78 8.42
CA SER A 410 3.26 8.44 9.05
C SER A 410 3.60 7.71 10.33
N ASN A 411 4.84 7.25 10.43
CA ASN A 411 5.38 6.68 11.66
C ASN A 411 5.47 7.77 12.73
N SER A 412 5.33 7.35 13.98
CA SER A 412 5.47 8.24 15.12
C SER A 412 6.93 8.38 15.56
N ALA A 413 7.21 9.38 16.38
CA ALA A 413 8.58 9.62 16.83
C ALA A 413 9.14 8.45 17.66
N ASP A 414 8.27 7.81 18.44
CA ASP A 414 8.54 6.71 19.37
C ASP A 414 8.57 5.32 18.70
N GLU A 415 8.47 5.25 17.37
CA GLU A 415 8.54 4.02 16.56
C GLU A 415 9.70 3.08 16.99
N PRO A 416 10.93 3.55 17.28
CA PRO A 416 12.04 2.65 17.62
C PRO A 416 11.86 1.89 18.94
N PHE A 417 10.87 2.23 19.78
CA PHE A 417 10.71 1.68 21.12
C PHE A 417 9.53 0.73 21.27
N THR A 418 8.36 1.10 20.72
CA THR A 418 7.09 0.44 21.05
C THR A 418 6.00 0.83 20.05
N THR A 419 4.87 0.12 20.08
CA THR A 419 3.62 0.59 19.47
C THR A 419 3.31 2.03 19.91
N PRO A 420 2.94 2.93 18.99
CA PRO A 420 2.83 4.36 19.25
C PRO A 420 1.88 4.72 20.40
N SER A 421 2.34 5.61 21.28
CA SER A 421 1.48 6.26 22.27
C SER A 421 0.44 7.17 21.59
N GLU A 422 -0.62 7.54 22.31
CA GLU A 422 -1.61 8.50 21.77
C GLU A 422 -1.00 9.87 21.46
N GLU A 423 -0.02 10.32 22.24
CA GLU A 423 0.66 11.59 21.99
C GLU A 423 1.39 11.58 20.65
N TRP A 424 2.22 10.57 20.44
CA TRP A 424 3.12 10.53 19.29
C TRP A 424 2.40 10.15 18.00
N ILE A 425 1.41 9.24 18.05
CA ILE A 425 0.57 8.95 16.88
C ILE A 425 -0.26 10.17 16.46
N ARG A 426 -0.72 10.97 17.42
CA ARG A 426 -1.43 12.23 17.14
C ARG A 426 -0.52 13.23 16.46
N LEU A 427 0.73 13.39 16.91
CA LEU A 427 1.71 14.25 16.24
C LEU A 427 2.05 13.77 14.83
N ALA A 428 2.17 12.46 14.62
CA ALA A 428 2.36 11.88 13.29
C ALA A 428 1.16 12.16 12.37
N ALA A 429 -0.07 12.08 12.89
CA ALA A 429 -1.29 12.44 12.17
C ALA A 429 -1.33 13.94 11.82
N HIS A 430 -0.96 14.79 12.77
CA HIS A 430 -0.88 16.24 12.58
C HIS A 430 0.15 16.60 11.50
N GLY A 431 1.28 15.88 11.40
CA GLY A 431 2.25 16.08 10.31
C GLY A 431 1.61 15.93 8.93
N GLN A 432 0.75 14.94 8.73
CA GLN A 432 -0.02 14.80 7.48
C GLN A 432 -1.03 15.94 7.30
N ALA A 433 -1.77 16.30 8.36
CA ALA A 433 -2.74 17.39 8.30
C ALA A 433 -2.08 18.73 7.98
N ILE A 434 -0.95 19.09 8.60
CA ILE A 434 -0.19 20.32 8.28
C ILE A 434 0.19 20.34 6.80
N LEU A 435 0.69 19.23 6.26
CA LEU A 435 1.08 19.17 4.84
C LEU A 435 -0.11 19.27 3.89
N LEU A 436 -1.22 18.61 4.19
CA LEU A 436 -2.41 18.57 3.31
C LEU A 436 -3.33 19.78 3.50
N GLU A 437 -3.39 20.35 4.70
CA GLU A 437 -4.32 21.39 5.12
C GLU A 437 -3.68 22.78 5.31
N GLU A 438 -2.41 22.89 5.67
CA GLU A 438 -1.77 24.19 5.92
C GLU A 438 -0.79 24.59 4.80
N SER A 439 0.05 23.66 4.33
CA SER A 439 1.25 23.98 3.53
C SER A 439 0.99 24.60 2.16
N GLY A 440 -0.23 24.51 1.62
CA GLY A 440 -0.59 24.97 0.27
C GLY A 440 0.06 24.21 -0.89
N ILE A 441 1.15 23.45 -0.65
CA ILE A 441 1.98 22.75 -1.64
C ILE A 441 1.13 21.81 -2.51
N PHE A 442 0.20 21.07 -1.90
CA PHE A 442 -0.61 20.04 -2.56
C PHE A 442 -2.06 20.47 -2.83
N LYS A 443 -2.48 21.64 -2.33
CA LYS A 443 -3.88 22.11 -2.42
C LYS A 443 -4.22 22.78 -3.74
N HIS A 444 -3.29 23.59 -4.22
CA HIS A 444 -3.57 24.57 -5.27
C HIS A 444 -3.15 24.09 -6.65
N THR A 445 -2.02 23.41 -6.76
CA THR A 445 -1.44 22.96 -8.05
C THR A 445 -1.00 21.51 -7.94
N MET A 446 -1.32 20.70 -8.95
CA MET A 446 -1.05 19.24 -8.93
C MET A 446 0.43 18.87 -8.95
N ASN A 447 1.26 19.68 -9.60
CA ASN A 447 2.52 19.20 -10.15
C ASN A 447 3.69 20.18 -9.95
N MET A 448 3.85 20.71 -8.72
CA MET A 448 4.88 21.70 -8.37
C MET A 448 6.32 21.35 -8.77
N LEU A 449 6.68 20.06 -8.85
CA LEU A 449 8.02 19.61 -9.23
C LEU A 449 8.11 18.89 -10.59
N SER A 450 6.98 18.67 -11.27
CA SER A 450 7.01 17.95 -12.54
C SER A 450 7.73 18.77 -13.60
N GLY A 451 8.63 18.13 -14.36
CA GLY A 451 9.47 18.79 -15.35
C GLY A 451 10.82 19.31 -14.83
N SER A 452 11.11 19.19 -13.53
CA SER A 452 12.45 19.53 -12.98
C SER A 452 13.56 18.71 -13.66
N PRO A 453 14.66 19.33 -14.15
CA PRO A 453 15.78 18.59 -14.73
C PRO A 453 16.39 17.55 -13.78
N GLY A 454 16.48 17.88 -12.48
CA GLY A 454 16.98 16.97 -11.45
C GLY A 454 16.07 15.75 -11.27
N MET A 455 14.75 15.98 -11.14
CA MET A 455 13.75 14.91 -11.09
C MET A 455 13.86 14.01 -12.33
N LYS A 456 13.96 14.59 -13.54
CA LYS A 456 14.07 13.84 -14.79
C LYS A 456 15.34 12.99 -14.87
N ALA A 457 16.44 13.44 -14.30
CA ALA A 457 17.66 12.65 -14.20
C ALA A 457 17.48 11.44 -13.28
N VAL A 458 16.86 11.64 -12.12
CA VAL A 458 16.55 10.57 -11.16
C VAL A 458 15.54 9.57 -11.75
N GLU A 459 14.45 10.03 -12.36
CA GLU A 459 13.45 9.17 -13.02
C GLU A 459 14.09 8.22 -14.04
N ARG A 460 14.99 8.72 -14.91
CA ARG A 460 15.69 7.89 -15.90
C ARG A 460 16.63 6.88 -15.26
N ALA A 461 17.39 7.29 -14.24
CA ALA A 461 18.31 6.41 -13.54
C ALA A 461 17.56 5.29 -12.80
N VAL A 462 16.46 5.63 -12.13
CA VAL A 462 15.61 4.66 -11.42
C VAL A 462 14.91 3.71 -12.41
N GLU A 463 14.35 4.20 -13.52
CA GLU A 463 13.74 3.33 -14.54
C GLU A 463 14.75 2.33 -15.09
N ALA A 464 15.94 2.80 -15.51
CA ALA A 464 16.99 1.93 -16.03
C ALA A 464 17.41 0.85 -15.01
N ALA A 465 17.64 1.24 -13.75
CA ALA A 465 18.08 0.32 -12.72
C ALA A 465 17.00 -0.71 -12.33
N ILE A 466 15.72 -0.33 -12.34
CA ILE A 466 14.61 -1.30 -12.16
C ILE A 466 14.58 -2.32 -13.30
N LEU A 467 14.76 -1.88 -14.55
CA LEU A 467 14.79 -2.78 -15.70
C LEU A 467 16.00 -3.73 -15.67
N ASP A 468 17.15 -3.29 -15.15
CA ASP A 468 18.32 -4.15 -14.96
C ASP A 468 18.03 -5.27 -13.95
N GLU A 469 17.41 -4.95 -12.81
CA GLU A 469 16.94 -5.97 -11.84
C GLU A 469 15.91 -6.92 -12.45
N PHE A 470 15.00 -6.43 -13.28
CA PHE A 470 14.04 -7.29 -14.00
C PHE A 470 14.74 -8.29 -14.93
N ARG A 471 15.77 -7.86 -15.67
CA ARG A 471 16.53 -8.75 -16.55
C ARG A 471 17.24 -9.85 -15.76
N GLU A 472 17.76 -9.53 -14.58
CA GLU A 472 18.40 -10.53 -13.73
C GLU A 472 17.40 -11.53 -13.16
N ILE A 473 16.24 -11.07 -12.68
CA ILE A 473 15.16 -11.97 -12.22
C ILE A 473 14.66 -12.86 -13.36
N GLU A 474 14.48 -12.32 -14.56
CA GLU A 474 14.11 -13.11 -15.75
C GLU A 474 15.18 -14.15 -16.08
N ARG A 475 16.47 -13.80 -16.02
CA ARG A 475 17.59 -14.72 -16.26
C ARG A 475 17.58 -15.91 -15.29
N LEU A 476 17.14 -15.69 -14.06
CA LEU A 476 16.97 -16.74 -13.04
C LEU A 476 15.70 -17.58 -13.22
N GLY A 477 14.84 -17.26 -14.19
CA GLY A 477 13.60 -18.00 -14.45
C GLY A 477 12.32 -17.35 -13.89
N GLY A 478 12.40 -16.08 -13.49
CA GLY A 478 11.29 -15.32 -12.92
C GLY A 478 11.31 -15.28 -11.39
N VAL A 479 10.30 -14.63 -10.80
CA VAL A 479 10.25 -14.35 -9.35
C VAL A 479 10.35 -15.61 -8.50
N LEU A 480 9.61 -16.67 -8.84
CA LEU A 480 9.57 -17.89 -8.02
C LEU A 480 10.93 -18.59 -7.99
N ALA A 481 11.56 -18.78 -9.15
CA ALA A 481 12.90 -19.38 -9.24
C ALA A 481 13.97 -18.51 -8.56
N ALA A 482 13.90 -17.18 -8.72
CA ALA A 482 14.79 -16.26 -8.01
C ALA A 482 14.62 -16.35 -6.48
N VAL A 483 13.39 -16.57 -5.98
CA VAL A 483 13.12 -16.78 -4.55
C VAL A 483 13.68 -18.13 -4.09
N GLU A 484 13.56 -19.19 -4.87
CA GLU A 484 14.17 -20.51 -4.61
C GLU A 484 15.70 -20.43 -4.54
N ASP A 485 16.32 -19.68 -5.46
CA ASP A 485 17.75 -19.38 -5.47
C ASP A 485 18.17 -18.33 -4.43
N ARG A 486 17.21 -17.79 -3.66
CA ARG A 486 17.39 -16.76 -2.62
C ARG A 486 17.97 -15.45 -3.12
N TYR A 487 17.91 -15.18 -4.42
CA TYR A 487 18.52 -14.02 -5.03
C TYR A 487 18.08 -12.72 -4.36
N GLN A 488 16.77 -12.45 -4.27
CA GLN A 488 16.27 -11.21 -3.69
C GLN A 488 16.69 -11.09 -2.22
N ARG A 489 16.57 -12.16 -1.43
CA ARG A 489 16.95 -12.15 0.00
C ARG A 489 18.43 -11.83 0.18
N SER A 490 19.31 -12.44 -0.61
CA SER A 490 20.74 -12.16 -0.58
C SER A 490 21.06 -10.73 -1.02
N GLN A 491 20.39 -10.20 -2.05
CA GLN A 491 20.59 -8.81 -2.49
C GLN A 491 20.13 -7.79 -1.44
N ILE A 492 19.00 -8.04 -0.77
CA ILE A 492 18.50 -7.22 0.34
C ILE A 492 19.52 -7.22 1.49
N GLN A 493 20.03 -8.37 1.89
CA GLN A 493 21.03 -8.49 2.96
C GLN A 493 22.35 -7.78 2.60
N ASN A 494 22.80 -7.90 1.34
CA ASN A 494 23.98 -7.20 0.86
C ASN A 494 23.80 -5.67 0.91
N ALA A 495 22.63 -5.17 0.51
CA ALA A 495 22.31 -3.75 0.61
C ALA A 495 22.23 -3.28 2.07
N ALA A 496 21.59 -4.06 2.95
CA ALA A 496 21.53 -3.80 4.38
C ALA A 496 22.93 -3.66 4.97
N HIS A 497 23.81 -4.63 4.69
CA HIS A 497 25.18 -4.64 5.19
C HIS A 497 25.95 -3.39 4.71
N ARG A 498 25.85 -3.02 3.43
CA ARG A 498 26.50 -1.80 2.92
C ARG A 498 25.98 -0.54 3.63
N TYR A 499 24.68 -0.45 3.86
CA TYR A 499 24.07 0.69 4.57
C TYR A 499 24.59 0.80 6.01
N GLU A 500 24.59 -0.30 6.77
CA GLU A 500 25.11 -0.31 8.14
C GLU A 500 26.60 0.04 8.19
N GLN A 501 27.41 -0.51 7.27
CA GLN A 501 28.84 -0.16 7.18
C GLN A 501 29.05 1.34 6.93
N GLN A 502 28.23 1.97 6.07
CA GLN A 502 28.28 3.42 5.85
C GLN A 502 27.93 4.22 7.11
N ILE A 503 27.02 3.73 7.96
CA ILE A 503 26.71 4.36 9.24
C ILE A 503 27.89 4.19 10.19
N TYR A 504 28.41 2.98 10.35
CA TYR A 504 29.50 2.69 11.29
C TYR A 504 30.79 3.46 10.98
N ASN A 505 31.15 3.55 9.70
CA ASN A 505 32.37 4.27 9.28
C ASN A 505 32.14 5.78 9.07
N GLY A 506 30.91 6.28 9.28
CA GLY A 506 30.56 7.70 9.19
C GLY A 506 30.42 8.26 7.77
N THR A 507 30.49 7.43 6.73
CA THR A 507 30.23 7.83 5.34
C THR A 507 28.79 8.31 5.16
N ARG A 508 27.84 7.64 5.81
CA ARG A 508 26.43 8.05 5.88
C ARG A 508 26.19 8.77 7.21
N PRO A 509 25.98 10.10 7.20
CA PRO A 509 25.71 10.86 8.41
C PRO A 509 24.28 10.61 8.90
N ILE A 510 24.14 10.26 10.18
CA ILE A 510 22.88 10.11 10.90
C ILE A 510 22.91 11.06 12.10
N ILE A 511 22.11 12.12 12.00
CA ILE A 511 21.99 13.18 13.02
C ILE A 511 21.42 12.62 14.32
N GLY A 512 22.08 12.90 15.45
CA GLY A 512 21.74 12.35 16.77
C GLY A 512 22.17 10.89 16.96
N LEU A 513 22.97 10.32 16.04
CA LEU A 513 23.56 8.99 16.17
C LEU A 513 25.08 9.00 16.00
N ASN A 514 25.57 9.18 14.77
CA ASN A 514 27.00 9.23 14.45
C ASN A 514 27.49 10.66 14.11
N ARG A 515 26.58 11.63 14.06
CA ARG A 515 26.85 13.07 13.89
C ARG A 515 26.01 13.87 14.87
N TYR A 516 26.62 14.90 15.47
CA TYR A 516 25.97 15.85 16.38
C TYR A 516 25.23 15.21 17.56
N ARG A 517 25.68 14.04 18.01
CA ARG A 517 25.14 13.41 19.21
C ARG A 517 25.76 14.09 20.44
N ASP A 518 24.92 14.69 21.28
CA ASP A 518 25.36 15.28 22.54
C ASP A 518 25.71 14.19 23.57
N GLY A 519 26.68 14.50 24.43
CA GLY A 519 27.56 13.57 25.13
C GLY A 519 27.01 12.60 26.18
N ASP A 520 25.73 12.24 26.16
CA ASP A 520 25.19 11.20 27.04
C ASP A 520 24.63 9.98 26.27
N ASN A 521 24.96 8.79 26.77
CA ASN A 521 24.41 7.52 26.29
C ASN A 521 23.02 7.21 26.88
N ASP A 522 22.38 8.20 27.49
CA ASP A 522 21.11 8.01 28.17
C ASP A 522 20.01 7.66 27.17
N ILE A 523 19.39 6.51 27.40
CA ILE A 523 18.24 6.05 26.62
C ILE A 523 17.04 6.86 27.09
N PRO A 524 16.31 7.54 26.18
CA PRO A 524 15.13 8.32 26.56
C PRO A 524 14.10 7.47 27.29
N GLU A 525 13.50 8.00 28.36
CA GLU A 525 12.40 7.33 29.05
C GLU A 525 11.12 7.47 28.22
N VAL A 526 10.63 6.34 27.67
CA VAL A 526 9.42 6.29 26.84
C VAL A 526 8.41 5.34 27.48
N LYS A 527 7.14 5.77 27.54
CA LYS A 527 6.04 4.93 28.02
C LYS A 527 5.79 3.79 27.02
N LEU A 528 6.13 2.57 27.42
CA LEU A 528 5.93 1.38 26.59
C LEU A 528 4.47 0.93 26.58
N ALA A 529 3.96 0.57 25.41
CA ALA A 529 2.68 -0.11 25.26
C ALA A 529 2.89 -1.60 25.55
N ARG A 530 2.24 -2.13 26.60
CA ARG A 530 2.31 -3.53 27.01
C ARG A 530 0.93 -4.05 27.33
N THR A 531 0.67 -5.31 26.98
CA THR A 531 -0.59 -5.99 27.28
C THR A 531 -0.55 -6.52 28.71
N PRO A 532 -1.46 -6.07 29.60
CA PRO A 532 -1.52 -6.60 30.95
C PRO A 532 -1.81 -8.10 30.95
N ARG A 533 -1.16 -8.87 31.83
CA ARG A 533 -1.38 -10.32 31.97
C ARG A 533 -2.85 -10.71 32.12
N LYS A 534 -3.66 -9.89 32.79
CA LYS A 534 -5.11 -10.11 32.93
C LYS A 534 -5.83 -10.10 31.56
N LYS A 535 -5.41 -9.26 30.62
CA LYS A 535 -5.95 -9.24 29.26
C LYS A 535 -5.47 -10.44 28.44
N GLN A 536 -4.21 -10.83 28.59
CA GLN A 536 -3.69 -12.07 27.97
C GLN A 536 -4.51 -13.29 28.41
N GLN A 537 -4.77 -13.42 29.72
CA GLN A 537 -5.63 -14.47 30.25
C GLN A 537 -7.07 -14.37 29.75
N LEU A 538 -7.63 -13.16 29.66
CA LEU A 538 -8.98 -12.94 29.12
C LEU A 538 -9.11 -13.44 27.68
N GLN A 539 -8.10 -13.24 26.84
CA GLN A 539 -8.10 -13.74 25.46
C GLN A 539 -8.12 -15.28 25.43
N VAL A 540 -7.27 -15.92 26.24
CA VAL A 540 -7.23 -17.39 26.40
C VAL A 540 -8.59 -17.93 26.87
N ASP A 541 -9.19 -17.31 27.87
CA ASP A 541 -10.48 -17.75 28.42
C ASP A 541 -11.62 -17.63 27.38
N ARG A 542 -11.62 -16.55 26.58
CA ARG A 542 -12.57 -16.33 25.48
C ARG A 542 -12.40 -17.40 24.40
N LEU A 543 -11.17 -17.69 24.02
CA LEU A 543 -10.85 -18.72 23.03
C LEU A 543 -11.29 -20.10 23.50
N ALA A 544 -10.98 -20.48 24.74
CA ALA A 544 -11.39 -21.75 25.32
C ALA A 544 -12.92 -21.90 25.32
N LYS A 545 -13.64 -20.83 25.67
CA LYS A 545 -15.10 -20.79 25.62
C LYS A 545 -15.63 -20.95 24.18
N PHE A 546 -15.01 -20.29 23.20
CA PHE A 546 -15.37 -20.40 21.80
C PHE A 546 -15.18 -21.84 21.27
N LYS A 547 -14.01 -22.44 21.54
CA LYS A 547 -13.70 -23.83 21.16
C LYS A 547 -14.70 -24.81 21.77
N LYS A 548 -15.00 -24.67 23.08
CA LYS A 548 -15.97 -25.53 23.78
C LYS A 548 -17.38 -25.41 23.19
N LYS A 549 -17.84 -24.18 22.90
CA LYS A 549 -19.16 -23.91 22.32
C LYS A 549 -19.34 -24.53 20.94
N ASN A 550 -18.26 -24.61 20.15
CA ASN A 550 -18.32 -25.02 18.75
C ASN A 550 -17.74 -26.41 18.46
N ALA A 551 -17.29 -27.17 19.46
CA ALA A 551 -16.52 -28.41 19.29
C ALA A 551 -17.07 -29.37 18.20
N ASP A 552 -18.35 -29.73 18.26
CA ASP A 552 -18.97 -30.66 17.30
C ASP A 552 -19.04 -30.10 15.88
N LYS A 553 -19.32 -28.79 15.76
CA LYS A 553 -19.41 -28.10 14.46
C LYS A 553 -18.04 -27.89 13.85
N ALA A 554 -17.06 -27.53 14.68
CA ALA A 554 -15.69 -27.28 14.29
C ALA A 554 -15.08 -28.51 13.63
N LYS A 555 -15.24 -29.70 14.23
CA LYS A 555 -14.76 -30.96 13.63
C LYS A 555 -15.28 -31.15 12.21
N ARG A 556 -16.61 -31.07 12.02
CA ARG A 556 -17.25 -31.25 10.70
C ARG A 556 -16.80 -30.20 9.69
N ALA A 557 -16.63 -28.95 10.11
CA ALA A 557 -16.18 -27.88 9.23
C ALA A 557 -14.73 -28.06 8.79
N LEU A 558 -13.84 -28.46 9.70
CA LEU A 558 -12.43 -28.76 9.41
C LEU A 558 -12.27 -29.98 8.50
N ASP A 559 -13.08 -31.02 8.69
CA ASP A 559 -13.09 -32.21 7.81
C ASP A 559 -13.53 -31.80 6.39
N LYS A 560 -14.62 -31.03 6.27
CA LYS A 560 -15.08 -30.51 4.97
C LYS A 560 -14.04 -29.62 4.29
N LEU A 561 -13.37 -28.74 5.04
CA LEU A 561 -12.32 -27.88 4.52
C LEU A 561 -11.15 -28.73 4.00
N ALA A 562 -10.76 -29.77 4.75
CA ALA A 562 -9.69 -30.67 4.34
C ALA A 562 -10.01 -31.38 3.03
N ASP A 563 -11.20 -31.97 2.91
CA ASP A 563 -11.64 -32.67 1.71
C ASP A 563 -11.59 -31.76 0.46
N VAL A 564 -12.00 -30.50 0.60
CA VAL A 564 -12.01 -29.52 -0.51
C VAL A 564 -10.58 -29.15 -0.93
N VAL A 565 -9.69 -28.97 0.04
CA VAL A 565 -8.27 -28.69 -0.23
C VAL A 565 -7.61 -29.87 -0.95
N GLU A 566 -7.85 -31.10 -0.50
CA GLU A 566 -7.32 -32.32 -1.11
C GLU A 566 -7.83 -32.55 -2.54
N ARG A 567 -9.10 -32.19 -2.82
CA ARG A 567 -9.68 -32.27 -4.19
C ARG A 567 -9.15 -31.21 -5.16
N GLY A 568 -8.34 -30.26 -4.72
CA GLY A 568 -7.84 -29.19 -5.59
C GLY A 568 -8.86 -28.08 -5.87
N GLU A 569 -9.99 -28.07 -5.16
CA GLU A 569 -11.07 -27.09 -5.33
C GLU A 569 -10.74 -25.75 -4.63
N ASN A 570 -11.48 -24.69 -4.99
CA ASN A 570 -11.36 -23.40 -4.32
C ASN A 570 -11.86 -23.52 -2.87
N CYS A 571 -10.95 -23.39 -1.90
CA CYS A 571 -11.27 -23.62 -0.50
C CYS A 571 -11.90 -22.42 0.20
N PHE A 572 -11.87 -21.21 -0.38
CA PHE A 572 -12.27 -19.99 0.30
C PHE A 572 -13.77 -19.94 0.66
N PRO A 573 -14.73 -20.38 -0.17
CA PRO A 573 -16.14 -20.46 0.22
C PRO A 573 -16.38 -21.33 1.46
N VAL A 574 -15.68 -22.47 1.58
CA VAL A 574 -15.78 -23.36 2.75
C VAL A 574 -15.03 -22.77 3.94
N LEU A 575 -13.95 -22.03 3.70
CA LEU A 575 -13.25 -21.29 4.74
C LEU A 575 -14.15 -20.24 5.42
N LEU A 576 -15.06 -19.59 4.68
CA LEU A 576 -16.06 -18.67 5.27
C LEU A 576 -16.98 -19.37 6.27
N GLU A 577 -17.44 -20.58 5.96
CA GLU A 577 -18.26 -21.38 6.88
C GLU A 577 -17.43 -21.87 8.07
N THR A 578 -16.18 -22.22 7.83
CA THR A 578 -15.27 -22.76 8.85
C THR A 578 -14.90 -21.67 9.87
N ALA A 579 -14.61 -20.44 9.41
CA ALA A 579 -14.28 -19.30 10.27
C ALA A 579 -15.41 -18.89 11.24
N GLU A 580 -16.66 -19.29 10.98
CA GLU A 580 -17.79 -19.05 11.87
C GLU A 580 -17.72 -19.88 13.16
N VAL A 581 -17.06 -21.05 13.12
CA VAL A 581 -17.08 -22.07 14.18
C VAL A 581 -15.71 -22.57 14.62
N CYS A 582 -14.64 -22.26 13.88
CA CYS A 582 -13.26 -22.64 14.20
C CYS A 582 -12.40 -21.40 14.51
N SER A 583 -11.43 -21.55 15.40
CA SER A 583 -10.41 -20.53 15.63
C SER A 583 -9.35 -20.51 14.51
N LEU A 584 -8.56 -19.45 14.50
CA LEU A 584 -7.45 -19.23 13.59
C LEU A 584 -6.46 -20.40 13.62
N GLY A 585 -6.04 -20.83 14.81
CA GLY A 585 -5.11 -21.93 15.02
C GLY A 585 -5.70 -23.30 14.65
N GLN A 586 -7.00 -23.52 14.88
CA GLN A 586 -7.67 -24.75 14.43
C GLN A 586 -7.64 -24.88 12.90
N ILE A 587 -7.97 -23.79 12.19
CA ILE A 587 -7.96 -23.75 10.72
C ILE A 587 -6.53 -23.91 10.20
N THR A 588 -5.60 -23.11 10.73
CA THR A 588 -4.19 -23.13 10.30
C THR A 588 -3.56 -24.50 10.54
N GLY A 589 -3.75 -25.08 11.72
CA GLY A 589 -3.25 -26.41 12.06
C GLY A 589 -3.78 -27.48 11.12
N ARG A 590 -5.09 -27.47 10.84
CA ARG A 590 -5.70 -28.43 9.91
C ARG A 590 -5.15 -28.30 8.50
N LEU A 591 -4.96 -27.08 8.01
CA LEU A 591 -4.36 -26.85 6.69
C LEU A 591 -2.90 -27.33 6.65
N GLN A 592 -2.12 -27.08 7.70
CA GLN A 592 -0.72 -27.54 7.81
C GLN A 592 -0.59 -29.07 7.84
N GLU A 593 -1.58 -29.80 8.37
CA GLU A 593 -1.59 -31.28 8.31
C GLU A 593 -1.68 -31.79 6.86
N ILE A 594 -2.33 -31.04 5.98
CA ILE A 594 -2.60 -31.44 4.58
C ILE A 594 -1.45 -30.99 3.68
N VAL A 595 -1.08 -29.71 3.75
CA VAL A 595 -0.10 -29.12 2.82
C VAL A 595 1.31 -29.00 3.41
N GLY A 596 1.47 -29.33 4.69
CA GLY A 596 2.73 -29.15 5.40
C GLY A 596 2.94 -27.74 5.96
N ARG A 597 4.06 -27.57 6.67
CA ARG A 597 4.50 -26.29 7.22
C ARG A 597 5.58 -25.67 6.34
N PHE A 598 5.61 -24.34 6.28
CA PHE A 598 6.75 -23.65 5.69
C PHE A 598 8.04 -24.02 6.41
N ARG A 599 9.10 -24.28 5.65
CA ARG A 599 10.45 -24.45 6.17
C ARG A 599 11.32 -23.36 5.56
N PRO A 600 11.84 -22.41 6.37
CA PRO A 600 12.81 -21.46 5.88
C PRO A 600 13.98 -22.22 5.25
N MET A 601 14.38 -21.81 4.06
CA MET A 601 15.59 -22.34 3.44
C MET A 601 16.77 -21.76 4.23
N VAL A 602 17.51 -22.62 4.97
CA VAL A 602 18.65 -22.25 5.85
C VAL A 602 19.86 -21.86 5.04
#